data_AF-A0AA87URN3-F1
#
_entry.id   AF-A0AA87URN3-F1
#
_cell.length_a   1.000
_cell.length_b   1.000
_cell.length_c   1.000
_cell.angle_alpha   90.00
_cell.angle_beta   90.00
_cell.angle_gamma   90.00
#
_symmetry.space_group_name_H-M   'P 1'
#
loop_
_entity.id
_entity.type
_entity.pdbx_description
1 polymer ?
#
loop_
_entity_poly.entity_id
_entity_poly.type
_entity_poly.pdbx_seq_one_letter_code
_entity_poly.pdbx_strand_id
1 'polypeptide(L)'
;MTALLWGVKASLLGYVRGMPDGAVTVTGGAEEVDGGFRFPAAGSLRFCGSVTLTGHGGMMRVVVADPAIVEAEGGWAIEIADPDDDAARLRFATLTGFDGERTSGAALTEDGADLFFGPYERGTPIDEAVVVD
;
A
#
# COMPACT_ATOMS: atom_id res chain seq x y z
N MET A 1 -12.28 -0.68 14.84
CA MET A 1 -11.17 -0.94 13.91
C MET A 1 -9.92 -0.35 14.51
N THR A 2 -8.88 -1.14 14.74
CA THR A 2 -7.61 -0.66 15.29
C THR A 2 -6.46 -0.68 14.29
N ALA A 3 -6.57 -1.40 13.17
CA ALA A 3 -5.53 -1.39 12.14
C ALA A 3 -5.98 -1.89 10.76
N LEU A 4 -5.13 -1.65 9.76
CA LEU A 4 -5.12 -2.27 8.45
C LEU A 4 -3.95 -3.26 8.37
N LEU A 5 -4.23 -4.51 8.03
CA LEU A 5 -3.25 -5.52 7.65
C LEU A 5 -3.16 -5.57 6.13
N TRP A 6 -1.97 -5.35 5.58
CA TRP A 6 -1.80 -5.31 4.13
C TRP A 6 -0.37 -5.66 3.71
N GLY A 7 -0.25 -6.60 2.75
CA GLY A 7 1.04 -7.01 2.18
C GLY A 7 1.56 -6.09 1.08
N VAL A 8 0.74 -5.13 0.61
CA VAL A 8 0.95 -4.35 -0.62
C VAL A 8 1.01 -5.27 -1.84
N LYS A 9 2.07 -6.06 -1.98
CA LYS A 9 2.22 -7.09 -3.03
C LYS A 9 3.28 -8.11 -2.61
N ALA A 10 2.88 -9.36 -2.36
CA ALA A 10 3.78 -10.41 -1.87
C ALA A 10 5.00 -10.63 -2.79
N SER A 11 4.81 -10.60 -4.12
CA SER A 11 5.92 -10.77 -5.08
C SER A 11 6.93 -9.62 -5.03
N LEU A 12 6.48 -8.40 -4.75
CA LEU A 12 7.35 -7.24 -4.58
C LEU A 12 8.16 -7.36 -3.30
N LEU A 13 7.53 -7.73 -2.19
CA LEU A 13 8.23 -7.94 -0.92
C LEU A 13 9.26 -9.06 -1.03
N GLY A 14 8.92 -10.16 -1.70
CA GLY A 14 9.85 -11.25 -1.98
C GLY A 14 11.03 -10.80 -2.84
N TYR A 15 10.78 -10.00 -3.88
CA TYR A 15 11.83 -9.41 -4.71
C TYR A 15 12.78 -8.52 -3.90
N VAL A 16 12.23 -7.58 -3.12
CA VAL A 16 13.02 -6.66 -2.28
C VAL A 16 13.86 -7.44 -1.27
N ARG A 17 13.26 -8.35 -0.50
CA ARG A 17 13.98 -9.13 0.50
C ARG A 17 15.02 -10.10 -0.09
N GLY A 18 14.89 -10.47 -1.36
CA GLY A 18 15.85 -11.32 -2.06
C GLY A 18 17.09 -10.57 -2.57
N MET A 19 17.05 -9.24 -2.63
CA MET A 19 18.20 -8.44 -3.08
C MET A 19 19.26 -8.31 -1.97
N PRO A 20 20.56 -8.40 -2.29
CA PRO A 20 21.63 -8.19 -1.31
C PRO A 20 21.58 -6.83 -0.60
N ASP A 21 21.08 -5.81 -1.29
CA ASP A 21 20.93 -4.43 -0.81
C ASP A 21 19.46 -4.02 -0.62
N GLY A 22 18.54 -4.99 -0.70
CA GLY A 22 17.12 -4.75 -0.53
C GLY A 22 16.78 -4.49 0.93
N ALA A 23 15.94 -3.50 1.18
CA ALA A 23 15.49 -3.18 2.54
C ALA A 23 14.02 -2.80 2.58
N VAL A 24 13.39 -3.17 3.69
CA VAL A 24 12.04 -2.77 4.09
C VAL A 24 12.20 -2.01 5.39
N THR A 25 11.72 -0.76 5.42
CA THR A 25 11.75 0.07 6.63
C THR A 25 10.33 0.52 6.95
N VAL A 26 9.95 0.40 8.22
CA VAL A 26 8.64 0.86 8.73
C VAL A 26 8.82 2.02 9.70
N THR A 27 7.99 3.05 9.59
CA THR A 27 7.99 4.22 10.47
C THR A 27 6.56 4.72 10.74
N GLY A 28 6.41 5.72 11.61
CA GLY A 28 5.11 6.35 11.87
C GLY A 28 4.09 5.44 12.56
N GLY A 29 4.55 4.39 13.25
CA GLY A 29 3.69 3.43 13.96
C GLY A 29 3.27 2.22 13.13
N ALA A 30 3.64 2.16 11.84
CA ALA A 30 3.51 0.92 11.08
C ALA A 30 4.44 -0.16 11.65
N GLU A 31 3.96 -1.39 11.66
CA GLU A 31 4.70 -2.56 12.14
C GLU A 31 4.80 -3.60 11.03
N GLU A 32 5.95 -4.26 10.93
CA GLU A 32 6.10 -5.44 10.08
C GLU A 32 5.48 -6.65 10.79
N VAL A 33 4.62 -7.38 10.09
CA VAL A 33 3.94 -8.58 10.59
C VAL A 33 4.10 -9.72 9.59
N ASP A 34 3.66 -10.92 9.95
CA ASP A 34 3.73 -12.04 9.02
C ASP A 34 2.91 -11.74 7.75
N GLY A 35 3.54 -11.91 6.59
CA GLY A 35 2.94 -11.65 5.29
C GLY A 35 2.75 -10.17 4.89
N GLY A 36 3.11 -9.18 5.71
CA GLY A 36 2.91 -7.78 5.35
C GLY A 36 3.15 -6.77 6.46
N PHE A 37 2.25 -5.78 6.53
CA PHE A 37 2.36 -4.65 7.45
C PHE A 37 1.05 -4.42 8.19
N ARG A 38 1.18 -3.96 9.43
CA ARG A 38 0.07 -3.46 10.25
C ARG A 38 0.16 -1.94 10.33
N PHE A 39 -0.82 -1.24 9.75
CA PHE A 39 -0.97 0.21 9.86
C PHE A 39 -2.02 0.54 10.91
N PRO A 40 -1.66 1.22 12.02
CA PRO A 40 -2.62 1.59 13.06
C PRO A 40 -3.71 2.54 12.54
N ALA A 41 -4.91 2.44 13.10
CA ALA A 41 -6.03 3.32 12.77
C ALA A 41 -5.77 4.76 13.21
N ALA A 42 -6.03 5.71 12.32
CA ALA A 42 -5.98 7.16 12.54
C ALA A 42 -7.35 7.84 12.34
N GLY A 43 -8.38 7.05 12.00
CA GLY A 43 -9.74 7.50 11.79
C GLY A 43 -10.58 6.39 11.17
N SER A 44 -11.82 6.70 10.79
CA SER A 44 -12.68 5.73 10.09
C SER A 44 -12.05 5.38 8.73
N LEU A 45 -11.61 4.13 8.57
CA LEU A 45 -10.93 3.61 7.37
C LEU A 45 -9.71 4.43 6.92
N ARG A 46 -9.12 5.19 7.85
CA ARG A 46 -7.85 5.89 7.67
C ARG A 46 -6.83 5.31 8.62
N PHE A 47 -5.63 5.09 8.13
CA PHE A 47 -4.55 4.47 8.87
C PHE A 47 -3.30 5.34 8.74
N CYS A 48 -2.39 5.23 9.69
CA CYS A 48 -1.14 5.97 9.67
C CYS A 48 0.08 5.05 9.62
N GLY A 49 1.22 5.65 9.31
CA GLY A 49 2.50 4.97 9.24
C GLY A 49 2.97 4.81 7.81
N SER A 50 4.25 4.47 7.66
CA SER A 50 4.92 4.41 6.37
C SER A 50 5.74 3.14 6.25
N VAL A 51 5.64 2.52 5.08
CA VAL A 51 6.52 1.45 4.62
C VAL A 51 7.34 1.99 3.46
N THR A 52 8.66 1.91 3.57
CA THR A 52 9.59 2.25 2.51
C THR A 52 10.32 1.00 2.05
N LEU A 53 10.25 0.72 0.75
CA LEU A 53 10.96 -0.35 0.08
C LEU A 53 12.12 0.24 -0.73
N THR A 54 13.33 -0.27 -0.53
CA THR A 54 14.52 0.18 -1.27
C THR A 54 15.32 -0.97 -1.86
N GLY A 55 16.04 -0.69 -2.94
CA GLY A 55 17.01 -1.60 -3.56
C GLY A 55 17.76 -0.93 -4.72
N HIS A 56 18.58 -1.69 -5.44
CA HIS A 56 19.33 -1.21 -6.60
C HIS A 56 20.20 0.03 -6.32
N GLY A 57 20.96 0.01 -5.22
CA GLY A 57 21.80 1.13 -4.80
C GLY A 57 20.99 2.39 -4.46
N GLY A 58 19.73 2.23 -4.08
CA GLY A 58 18.80 3.32 -3.75
C GLY A 58 18.03 3.90 -4.94
N MET A 59 18.26 3.40 -6.16
CA MET A 59 17.48 3.82 -7.33
C MET A 59 16.02 3.37 -7.24
N MET A 60 15.78 2.19 -6.67
CA MET A 60 14.43 1.77 -6.32
C MET A 60 14.10 2.34 -4.94
N ARG A 61 13.05 3.16 -4.88
CA ARG A 61 12.44 3.64 -3.65
C ARG A 61 10.94 3.74 -3.83
N VAL A 62 10.18 2.90 -3.13
CA VAL A 62 8.72 2.96 -3.11
C VAL A 62 8.28 3.26 -1.68
N VAL A 63 7.44 4.28 -1.52
CA VAL A 63 6.89 4.68 -0.21
C VAL A 63 5.38 4.48 -0.25
N VAL A 64 4.88 3.70 0.71
CA VAL A 64 3.45 3.53 0.97
C VAL A 64 3.19 4.10 2.35
N ALA A 65 2.53 5.25 2.41
CA ALA A 65 2.28 5.96 3.65
C ALA A 65 0.81 6.30 3.83
N ASP A 66 0.36 6.29 5.08
CA ASP A 66 -0.96 6.69 5.54
C ASP A 66 -2.12 6.18 4.65
N PRO A 67 -2.27 4.85 4.51
CA PRO A 67 -3.28 4.28 3.64
C PRO A 67 -4.70 4.60 4.14
N ALA A 68 -5.64 4.71 3.21
CA ALA A 68 -7.05 4.85 3.50
C ALA A 68 -7.88 4.04 2.50
N ILE A 69 -8.98 3.45 2.97
CA ILE A 69 -10.00 2.84 2.12
C ILE A 69 -11.12 3.86 1.95
N VAL A 70 -11.42 4.22 0.71
CA VAL A 70 -12.39 5.26 0.36
C VAL A 70 -13.43 4.74 -0.63
N GLU A 71 -14.65 5.26 -0.54
CA GLU A 71 -15.64 5.07 -1.60
C GLU A 71 -15.18 5.80 -2.87
N ALA A 72 -15.40 5.19 -4.02
CA ALA A 72 -15.07 5.75 -5.32
C ALA A 72 -16.19 5.44 -6.34
N GLU A 73 -16.16 6.09 -7.50
CA GLU A 73 -17.13 5.79 -8.55
C GLU A 73 -17.06 4.30 -8.95
N GLY A 74 -18.18 3.59 -8.76
CA GLY A 74 -18.31 2.19 -9.14
C GLY A 74 -17.66 1.18 -8.18
N GLY A 75 -17.20 1.59 -6.99
CA GLY A 75 -16.63 0.67 -6.02
C GLY A 75 -15.89 1.37 -4.90
N TRP A 76 -14.68 0.89 -4.61
CA TRP A 76 -13.82 1.41 -3.56
C TRP A 76 -12.41 1.65 -4.09
N ALA A 77 -11.59 2.35 -3.33
CA ALA A 77 -10.19 2.54 -3.65
C ALA A 77 -9.32 2.50 -2.38
N ILE A 78 -8.04 2.18 -2.57
CA ILE A 78 -7.00 2.48 -1.59
C ILE A 78 -6.32 3.77 -2.04
N GLU A 79 -6.27 4.75 -1.15
CA GLU A 79 -5.43 5.94 -1.28
C GLU A 79 -4.24 5.84 -0.34
N ILE A 80 -3.13 6.47 -0.72
CA ILE A 80 -1.97 6.69 0.15
C ILE A 80 -1.64 8.19 0.18
N ALA A 81 -0.82 8.64 1.13
CA ALA A 81 -0.20 9.96 1.02
C ALA A 81 0.60 10.03 -0.29
N ASP A 82 0.43 11.12 -1.05
CA ASP A 82 1.16 11.30 -2.29
C ASP A 82 2.65 11.57 -1.98
N PRO A 83 3.59 10.78 -2.52
CA PRO A 83 5.01 10.97 -2.23
C PRO A 83 5.60 12.25 -2.86
N ASP A 84 4.91 12.85 -3.84
CA ASP A 84 5.35 14.06 -4.55
C ASP A 84 4.61 15.33 -4.08
N ASP A 85 3.50 15.19 -3.33
CA ASP A 85 2.74 16.31 -2.76
C ASP A 85 2.18 15.97 -1.36
N ASP A 86 2.82 16.51 -0.31
CA ASP A 86 2.45 16.28 1.09
C ASP A 86 1.00 16.70 1.46
N ALA A 87 0.35 17.53 0.65
CA ALA A 87 -1.04 17.95 0.87
C ALA A 87 -2.06 17.07 0.13
N ALA A 88 -1.59 16.21 -0.77
CA ALA A 88 -2.42 15.38 -1.63
C ALA A 88 -2.44 13.92 -1.18
N ARG A 89 -3.40 13.19 -1.76
CA ARG A 89 -3.49 11.74 -1.65
C ARG A 89 -3.52 11.16 -3.04
N LEU A 90 -2.69 10.15 -3.25
CA LEU A 90 -2.62 9.41 -4.50
C LEU A 90 -3.59 8.23 -4.43
N ARG A 91 -4.45 8.10 -5.44
CA ARG A 91 -5.34 6.94 -5.54
C ARG A 91 -4.53 5.75 -6.06
N PHE A 92 -4.04 4.94 -5.13
CA PHE A 92 -3.06 3.88 -5.37
C PHE A 92 -3.66 2.66 -6.08
N ALA A 93 -4.86 2.25 -5.67
CA ALA A 93 -5.50 1.06 -6.22
C ALA A 93 -7.02 1.22 -6.29
N THR A 94 -7.62 0.59 -7.30
CA THR A 94 -9.06 0.33 -7.37
C THR A 94 -9.40 -0.96 -6.65
N LEU A 95 -10.59 -1.02 -6.07
CA LEU A 95 -11.16 -2.20 -5.43
C LEU A 95 -12.54 -2.47 -6.04
N THR A 96 -12.84 -3.73 -6.34
CA THR A 96 -14.19 -4.12 -6.79
C THR A 96 -15.19 -4.17 -5.65
N GLY A 97 -14.72 -4.30 -4.40
CA GLY A 97 -15.59 -4.32 -3.23
C GLY A 97 -14.82 -4.24 -1.91
N PHE A 98 -15.54 -3.84 -0.87
CA PHE A 98 -15.11 -3.85 0.52
C PHE A 98 -16.33 -4.20 1.38
N ASP A 99 -16.23 -5.22 2.22
CA ASP A 99 -17.36 -5.74 3.03
C ASP A 99 -17.39 -5.17 4.46
N GLY A 100 -16.50 -4.23 4.78
CA GLY A 100 -16.30 -3.68 6.12
C GLY A 100 -15.09 -4.26 6.84
N GLU A 101 -14.58 -5.41 6.39
CA GLU A 101 -13.40 -6.06 6.94
C GLU A 101 -12.34 -6.27 5.85
N ARG A 102 -12.69 -6.80 4.68
CA ARG A 102 -11.74 -7.20 3.64
C ARG A 102 -12.03 -6.51 2.30
N THR A 103 -10.97 -6.08 1.63
CA THR A 103 -11.05 -5.58 0.25
C THR A 103 -11.04 -6.73 -0.75
N SER A 104 -11.63 -6.55 -1.94
CA SER A 104 -11.60 -7.53 -3.03
C SER A 104 -11.26 -6.88 -4.37
N GLY A 105 -10.66 -7.66 -5.29
CA GLY A 105 -10.34 -7.21 -6.64
C GLY A 105 -9.37 -6.03 -6.68
N ALA A 106 -8.42 -5.99 -5.74
CA ALA A 106 -7.45 -4.91 -5.62
C ALA A 106 -6.49 -4.89 -6.82
N ALA A 107 -6.42 -3.75 -7.50
CA ALA A 107 -5.55 -3.57 -8.66
C ALA A 107 -5.02 -2.14 -8.74
N LEU A 108 -3.78 -1.97 -9.18
CA LEU A 108 -3.15 -0.65 -9.30
C LEU A 108 -3.94 0.27 -10.24
N THR A 109 -4.02 1.54 -9.87
CA THR A 109 -4.33 2.61 -10.83
C THR A 109 -3.13 2.87 -11.75
N GLU A 110 -3.26 3.85 -12.64
CA GLU A 110 -2.13 4.36 -13.42
C GLU A 110 -1.12 5.05 -12.49
N ASP A 111 -1.56 6.05 -11.72
CA ASP A 111 -0.72 6.74 -10.73
C ASP A 111 -0.04 5.78 -9.74
N GLY A 112 -0.76 4.76 -9.26
CA GLY A 112 -0.21 3.76 -8.36
C GLY A 112 0.85 2.86 -9.03
N ALA A 113 0.69 2.56 -10.32
CA ALA A 113 1.68 1.80 -11.08
C ALA A 113 2.95 2.61 -11.37
N ASP A 114 2.81 3.92 -11.62
CA ASP A 114 3.93 4.81 -11.91
C ASP A 114 4.94 4.89 -10.76
N LEU A 115 4.49 4.73 -9.50
CA LEU A 115 5.36 4.67 -8.32
C LEU A 115 6.40 3.54 -8.37
N PHE A 116 6.21 2.54 -9.23
CA PHE A 116 7.12 1.40 -9.36
C PHE A 116 8.14 1.56 -10.48
N PHE A 117 8.09 2.64 -11.26
CA PHE A 117 9.04 2.95 -12.35
C PHE A 117 9.08 1.90 -13.47
N GLY A 118 7.90 1.35 -13.85
CA GLY A 118 7.70 0.55 -15.06
C GLY A 118 7.48 -0.97 -14.97
N PRO A 119 7.72 -1.71 -13.88
CA PRO A 119 7.47 -3.15 -13.86
C PRO A 119 5.98 -3.51 -13.73
N TYR A 120 5.13 -2.53 -13.42
CA TYR A 120 3.69 -2.71 -13.27
C TYR A 120 2.94 -1.68 -14.12
N GLU A 121 1.74 -2.06 -14.51
CA GLU A 121 0.81 -1.23 -15.28
C GLU A 121 -0.52 -1.11 -14.53
N ARG A 122 -1.36 -0.16 -14.97
CA ARG A 122 -2.76 -0.06 -14.51
C ARG A 122 -3.46 -1.42 -14.60
N GLY A 123 -4.14 -1.81 -13.53
CA GLY A 123 -4.84 -3.09 -13.45
C GLY A 123 -3.98 -4.24 -12.94
N THR A 124 -2.69 -4.01 -12.65
CA THR A 124 -1.83 -5.03 -12.00
C THR A 124 -2.45 -5.45 -10.66
N PRO A 125 -2.74 -6.74 -10.45
CA PRO A 125 -3.28 -7.22 -9.18
C PRO A 125 -2.29 -7.04 -8.04
N ILE A 126 -2.83 -6.63 -6.90
CA ILE A 126 -2.09 -6.44 -5.65
C ILE A 126 -2.79 -7.17 -4.51
N ASP A 127 -2.15 -7.22 -3.35
CA ASP A 127 -2.69 -7.97 -2.22
C ASP A 127 -3.96 -7.26 -1.68
N GLU A 128 -4.93 -8.06 -1.26
CA GLU A 128 -6.10 -7.57 -0.53
C GLU A 128 -5.69 -7.07 0.85
N ALA A 129 -6.32 -5.99 1.31
CA ALA A 129 -6.15 -5.47 2.66
C ALA A 129 -7.29 -5.93 3.58
N VAL A 130 -6.98 -6.09 4.87
CA VAL A 130 -7.91 -6.52 5.91
C VAL A 130 -7.90 -5.51 7.06
N VAL A 131 -9.05 -4.97 7.40
CA VAL A 131 -9.28 -4.11 8.55
C VAL A 131 -9.55 -5.00 9.75
N VAL A 132 -8.82 -4.78 10.84
CA VAL A 132 -8.96 -5.56 12.08
C VAL A 132 -9.29 -4.64 13.25
N ASP A 133 -9.98 -5.19 14.25
CA ASP A 133 -10.22 -4.60 15.56
C ASP A 133 -9.07 -4.86 16.53
#